data_AF-X0PA31-F1
#
_entry.id   AF-X0PA31-F1
#
_cell.length_a   1.000
_cell.length_b   1.000
_cell.length_c   1.000
_cell.angle_alpha   90.00
_cell.angle_beta   90.00
_cell.angle_gamma   90.00
#
_symmetry.space_group_name_H-M   'P 1'
#
loop_
_entity.id
_entity.type
_entity.pdbx_description
1 polymer ?
#
loop_
_entity_poly.entity_id
_entity_poly.type
_entity_poly.pdbx_seq_one_letter_code
_entity_poly.pdbx_strand_id
1 'polypeptide(L)'
;MRKHVFTVVGLGLLLGSAWITTPQTTARAKTKSSYQIVKSKDYSHVYSDKKHAVRLPFHAKSAKTAYMWNAHHTKKLHNLKNYQATTWFLAKSVVLKYGQHKRVYYQVKNTTHAISGYVWKGYLAKGYSPKGYQIVEQKWANQSGSYYPRYYGQDVKMWNYNHTKVRVHLKNFPGMNWYRTETVVMRHGKKRAVYYYLSGTLRGNGRTVGGYVWRGYLKRGTNPNHTGQNYVPIDDFIGDNDYNQYVQTAKYQKLAKQIAALFPNSKIDYGLSRIAAYNYDAANQSIMSDENVKPIGTGGYGNIKAFPDIDRYLLKHSSWSNAKKLNAVKTMLDQAGYDATKRASMTDYQIGIQIIDNIPDILGQIVASDGDGYANGYAIIVGQQDASGNSENNDKSFFYYN
;
A
#
# COMPACT_ATOMS: atom_id res chain seq x y z
N MET A 1 -13.55 33.60 -12.68
CA MET A 1 -13.94 34.86 -13.35
C MET A 1 -12.69 35.62 -13.77
N ARG A 2 -12.49 35.82 -15.07
CA ARG A 2 -11.96 37.07 -15.65
C ARG A 2 -12.05 36.95 -17.17
N LYS A 3 -13.09 37.58 -17.73
CA LYS A 3 -13.22 37.86 -19.16
C LYS A 3 -12.49 39.18 -19.40
N HIS A 4 -11.63 39.24 -20.39
CA HIS A 4 -11.16 40.51 -20.93
C HIS A 4 -11.66 40.65 -22.36
N VAL A 5 -12.60 41.59 -22.48
CA VAL A 5 -13.08 42.23 -23.71
C VAL A 5 -11.96 43.11 -24.24
N PHE A 6 -11.78 43.18 -25.55
CA PHE A 6 -11.17 44.35 -26.17
C PHE A 6 -11.95 44.81 -27.40
N THR A 7 -12.05 46.13 -27.43
CA THR A 7 -12.86 47.05 -28.20
C THR A 7 -12.41 47.17 -29.65
N VAL A 8 -13.39 47.34 -30.54
CA VAL A 8 -13.22 47.75 -31.95
C VAL A 8 -13.08 49.27 -32.01
N VAL A 9 -12.09 49.76 -32.75
CA VAL A 9 -12.09 51.11 -33.32
C VAL A 9 -11.67 51.00 -34.78
N GLY A 10 -12.53 51.48 -35.66
CA GLY A 10 -12.26 51.63 -37.08
C GLY A 10 -11.74 53.03 -37.40
N LEU A 11 -11.06 53.14 -38.55
CA LEU A 11 -10.87 54.37 -39.30
C LEU A 11 -10.58 53.96 -40.75
N GLY A 12 -11.44 54.42 -41.67
CA GLY A 12 -11.31 54.18 -43.10
C GLY A 12 -10.50 55.26 -43.82
N LEU A 13 -10.19 55.04 -45.10
CA LEU A 13 -10.55 55.94 -46.21
C LEU A 13 -10.11 55.35 -47.57
N LEU A 14 -10.83 55.84 -48.59
CA LEU A 14 -10.91 55.47 -50.01
C LEU A 14 -9.61 55.65 -50.80
N LEU A 15 -9.50 54.95 -51.94
CA LEU A 15 -9.49 55.52 -53.31
C LEU A 15 -9.11 54.44 -54.34
N GLY A 16 -9.79 54.48 -55.49
CA GLY A 16 -9.69 53.47 -56.54
C GLY A 16 -8.59 53.72 -57.58
N SER A 17 -8.31 52.69 -58.37
CA SER A 17 -7.96 52.80 -59.79
C SER A 17 -7.90 51.39 -60.39
N ALA A 18 -8.57 51.25 -61.54
CA ALA A 18 -8.63 50.04 -62.32
C ALA A 18 -7.24 49.64 -62.82
N TRP A 19 -6.88 48.37 -62.66
CA TRP A 19 -5.81 47.74 -63.42
C TRP A 19 -6.31 46.44 -64.05
N ILE A 20 -5.99 46.37 -65.33
CA ILE A 20 -6.32 45.37 -66.33
C ILE A 20 -6.04 43.94 -65.82
N THR A 21 -7.03 43.07 -66.03
CA THR A 21 -6.95 41.64 -65.77
C THR A 21 -5.93 40.98 -66.70
N THR A 22 -4.81 40.50 -66.15
CA THR A 22 -4.11 39.33 -66.70
C THR A 22 -4.69 38.09 -66.02
N PRO A 23 -5.06 37.01 -66.74
CA PRO A 23 -5.51 35.80 -66.10
C PRO A 23 -4.32 35.13 -65.42
N GLN A 24 -4.09 35.48 -64.16
CA GLN A 24 -3.16 34.75 -63.32
C GLN A 24 -3.79 33.37 -63.07
N THR A 25 -3.26 32.38 -63.76
CA THR A 25 -3.54 30.96 -63.53
C THR A 25 -3.37 30.70 -62.04
N THR A 26 -4.48 30.52 -61.32
CA THR A 26 -4.45 30.02 -59.96
C THR A 26 -3.91 28.59 -60.02
N ALA A 27 -2.60 28.46 -59.83
CA ALA A 27 -1.99 27.19 -59.49
C ALA A 27 -2.68 26.69 -58.22
N ARG A 28 -3.59 25.73 -58.39
CA ARG A 28 -4.32 25.08 -57.30
C ARG A 28 -3.26 24.47 -56.38
N ALA A 29 -3.02 25.12 -55.24
CA ALA A 29 -2.11 24.59 -54.23
C ALA A 29 -2.51 23.14 -53.93
N LYS A 30 -1.62 22.19 -54.21
CA LYS A 30 -1.85 20.78 -53.87
C LYS A 30 -2.04 20.72 -52.36
N THR A 31 -3.29 20.58 -51.91
CA THR A 31 -3.62 20.34 -50.51
C THR A 31 -2.76 19.17 -50.03
N LYS A 32 -1.79 19.45 -49.16
CA LYS A 32 -0.88 18.46 -48.60
C LYS A 32 -1.76 17.47 -47.85
N SER A 33 -1.99 16.29 -48.43
CA SER A 33 -2.90 15.31 -47.86
C SER A 33 -2.46 15.02 -46.43
N SER A 34 -3.35 15.21 -45.47
CA SER A 34 -3.14 14.83 -44.07
C SER A 34 -3.84 13.51 -43.78
N TYR A 35 -3.40 12.80 -42.73
CA TYR A 35 -4.07 11.58 -42.30
C TYR A 35 -5.39 11.93 -41.61
N GLN A 36 -6.46 11.26 -42.02
CA GLN A 36 -7.80 11.44 -41.44
C GLN A 36 -8.40 10.10 -41.01
N ILE A 37 -8.99 10.05 -39.83
CA ILE A 37 -9.78 8.88 -39.39
C ILE A 37 -11.17 8.99 -40.02
N VAL A 38 -11.48 8.09 -40.95
CA VAL A 38 -12.77 8.10 -41.69
C VAL A 38 -13.78 7.08 -41.18
N LYS A 39 -13.34 6.13 -40.35
CA LYS A 39 -14.20 5.15 -39.68
C LYS A 39 -13.54 4.68 -38.40
N SER A 40 -14.31 4.42 -37.36
CA SER A 40 -13.78 3.84 -36.13
C SER A 40 -14.76 2.86 -35.47
N LYS A 41 -14.20 1.93 -34.69
CA LYS A 41 -14.93 1.02 -33.81
C LYS A 41 -14.21 0.97 -32.47
N ASP A 42 -14.96 1.22 -31.40
CA ASP A 42 -14.43 1.23 -30.04
C ASP A 42 -14.50 -0.17 -29.40
N TYR A 43 -13.45 -0.51 -28.67
CA TYR A 43 -13.30 -1.73 -27.87
C TYR A 43 -12.93 -1.37 -26.41
N SER A 44 -13.06 -0.12 -26.00
CA SER A 44 -12.69 0.37 -24.65
C SER A 44 -13.51 -0.29 -23.52
N HIS A 45 -14.78 -0.62 -23.77
CA HIS A 45 -15.67 -1.35 -22.83
C HIS A 45 -15.17 -2.75 -22.45
N VAL A 46 -14.18 -3.25 -23.19
CA VAL A 46 -13.52 -4.53 -22.95
C VAL A 46 -12.48 -4.46 -21.81
N TYR A 47 -12.22 -3.26 -21.28
CA TYR A 47 -11.23 -2.99 -20.23
C TYR A 47 -11.81 -2.54 -18.88
N SER A 48 -13.13 -2.34 -18.77
CA SER A 48 -13.75 -1.89 -17.52
C SER A 48 -14.03 -3.08 -16.61
N ASP A 49 -13.33 -3.09 -15.45
CA ASP A 49 -13.68 -3.53 -14.08
C ASP A 49 -14.79 -4.55 -13.75
N LYS A 50 -15.70 -4.88 -14.65
CA LYS A 50 -16.73 -5.89 -14.42
C LYS A 50 -16.18 -7.28 -14.76
N LYS A 51 -16.70 -8.24 -14.01
CA LYS A 51 -16.52 -9.71 -13.96
C LYS A 51 -16.24 -10.46 -15.30
N HIS A 52 -16.24 -9.79 -16.46
CA HIS A 52 -16.14 -10.34 -17.82
C HIS A 52 -15.32 -9.48 -18.83
N ALA A 53 -14.34 -8.66 -18.41
CA ALA A 53 -13.50 -7.89 -19.34
C ALA A 53 -12.72 -8.79 -20.34
N VAL A 54 -13.22 -8.94 -21.57
CA VAL A 54 -12.66 -9.84 -22.61
C VAL A 54 -11.43 -9.23 -23.30
N ARG A 55 -10.31 -9.08 -22.60
CA ARG A 55 -9.08 -8.51 -23.17
C ARG A 55 -8.79 -9.10 -24.56
N LEU A 56 -8.58 -8.23 -25.56
CA LEU A 56 -8.25 -8.61 -26.94
C LEU A 56 -6.74 -8.49 -27.16
N PRO A 57 -5.94 -9.54 -26.84
CA PRO A 57 -4.50 -9.48 -26.92
C PRO A 57 -4.01 -9.60 -28.36
N PHE A 58 -2.92 -8.91 -28.63
CA PHE A 58 -2.11 -8.94 -29.83
C PHE A 58 -0.63 -8.89 -29.45
N HIS A 59 0.23 -9.32 -30.35
CA HIS A 59 1.68 -9.15 -30.22
C HIS A 59 2.30 -8.78 -31.57
N ALA A 60 3.55 -8.32 -31.56
CA ALA A 60 4.27 -8.01 -32.79
C ALA A 60 4.41 -9.28 -33.64
N LYS A 61 3.96 -9.23 -34.90
CA LYS A 61 3.97 -10.38 -35.82
C LYS A 61 5.39 -10.84 -36.19
N SER A 62 6.37 -9.93 -36.13
CA SER A 62 7.78 -10.23 -36.43
C SER A 62 8.71 -9.30 -35.66
N ALA A 63 10.02 -9.57 -35.73
CA ALA A 63 11.07 -8.70 -35.22
C ALA A 63 11.43 -7.53 -36.17
N LYS A 64 10.75 -7.40 -37.33
CA LYS A 64 10.98 -6.30 -38.27
C LYS A 64 10.49 -4.97 -37.69
N THR A 65 11.05 -3.87 -38.21
CA THR A 65 10.62 -2.51 -37.84
C THR A 65 9.13 -2.32 -38.09
N ALA A 66 8.41 -1.94 -37.05
CA ALA A 66 6.98 -1.66 -37.08
C ALA A 66 6.70 -0.52 -36.10
N TYR A 67 6.26 0.63 -36.60
CA TYR A 67 6.08 1.81 -35.77
C TYR A 67 4.68 1.90 -35.18
N MET A 68 4.63 2.32 -33.92
CA MET A 68 3.47 2.84 -33.23
C MET A 68 3.44 4.35 -33.38
N TRP A 69 2.31 4.91 -33.78
CA TRP A 69 2.15 6.32 -34.09
C TRP A 69 1.19 7.01 -33.12
N ASN A 70 1.30 8.35 -33.03
CA ASN A 70 0.26 9.17 -32.41
C ASN A 70 -1.04 9.17 -33.24
N ALA A 71 -2.13 9.70 -32.67
CA ALA A 71 -3.44 9.72 -33.31
C ALA A 71 -3.47 10.46 -34.66
N HIS A 72 -2.69 11.54 -34.77
CA HIS A 72 -2.58 12.36 -35.98
C HIS A 72 -1.62 11.78 -37.03
N HIS A 73 -0.97 10.65 -36.75
CA HIS A 73 0.01 10.02 -37.64
C HIS A 73 1.19 10.92 -38.05
N THR A 74 1.55 11.89 -37.20
CA THR A 74 2.64 12.84 -37.41
C THR A 74 3.92 12.46 -36.68
N LYS A 75 3.83 11.62 -35.64
CA LYS A 75 4.96 11.24 -34.78
C LYS A 75 5.01 9.74 -34.53
N LYS A 76 6.19 9.14 -34.74
CA LYS A 76 6.52 7.78 -34.29
C LYS A 76 6.74 7.83 -32.77
N LEU A 77 5.96 7.07 -32.02
CA LEU A 77 6.05 6.97 -30.56
C LEU A 77 7.01 5.85 -30.15
N HIS A 78 6.82 4.66 -30.72
CA HIS A 78 7.60 3.47 -30.39
C HIS A 78 7.84 2.61 -31.63
N ASN A 79 8.84 1.73 -31.56
CA ASN A 79 9.07 0.69 -32.56
C ASN A 79 8.86 -0.68 -31.91
N LEU A 80 7.88 -1.45 -32.41
CA LEU A 80 7.48 -2.76 -31.89
C LEU A 80 8.62 -3.79 -31.93
N LYS A 81 9.66 -3.58 -32.74
CA LYS A 81 10.86 -4.43 -32.72
C LYS A 81 11.55 -4.44 -31.35
N ASN A 82 11.39 -3.37 -30.56
CA ASN A 82 11.96 -3.25 -29.21
C ASN A 82 11.05 -3.82 -28.11
N TYR A 83 9.86 -4.33 -28.46
CA TYR A 83 8.82 -4.76 -27.52
C TYR A 83 8.30 -6.17 -27.86
N GLN A 84 9.20 -7.08 -28.21
CA GLN A 84 8.86 -8.42 -28.69
C GLN A 84 8.17 -9.30 -27.63
N ALA A 85 8.45 -9.06 -26.35
CA ALA A 85 7.79 -9.73 -25.22
C ALA A 85 6.49 -9.04 -24.77
N THR A 86 6.10 -7.91 -25.37
CA THR A 86 4.94 -7.15 -24.94
C THR A 86 3.67 -7.68 -25.61
N THR A 87 2.66 -7.99 -24.79
CA THR A 87 1.28 -8.11 -25.26
C THR A 87 0.62 -6.75 -25.31
N TRP A 88 0.02 -6.46 -26.44
CA TRP A 88 -0.73 -5.27 -26.77
C TRP A 88 -2.21 -5.59 -26.75
N PHE A 89 -3.02 -4.81 -26.06
CA PHE A 89 -4.46 -5.01 -26.02
C PHE A 89 -5.13 -3.99 -26.94
N LEU A 90 -6.10 -4.41 -27.74
CA LEU A 90 -6.85 -3.56 -28.66
C LEU A 90 -7.87 -2.67 -27.94
N ALA A 91 -7.69 -1.35 -28.01
CA ALA A 91 -8.63 -0.36 -27.49
C ALA A 91 -9.58 0.18 -28.57
N LYS A 92 -9.08 0.43 -29.79
CA LYS A 92 -9.87 1.01 -30.88
C LYS A 92 -9.37 0.51 -32.23
N SER A 93 -10.27 0.28 -33.18
CA SER A 93 -9.93 0.06 -34.58
C SER A 93 -10.33 1.28 -35.40
N VAL A 94 -9.45 1.78 -36.26
CA VAL A 94 -9.69 2.97 -37.09
C VAL A 94 -9.28 2.71 -38.54
N VAL A 95 -10.00 3.31 -39.47
CA VAL A 95 -9.59 3.40 -40.88
C VAL A 95 -8.96 4.77 -41.08
N LEU A 96 -7.63 4.81 -41.27
CA LEU A 96 -6.91 6.03 -41.64
C LEU A 96 -6.89 6.16 -43.16
N LYS A 97 -7.26 7.34 -43.65
CA LYS A 97 -7.19 7.75 -45.05
C LYS A 97 -6.01 8.72 -45.24
N TYR A 98 -5.24 8.50 -46.30
CA TYR A 98 -4.21 9.42 -46.80
C TYR A 98 -4.31 9.45 -48.33
N GLY A 99 -4.71 10.60 -48.88
CA GLY A 99 -5.10 10.70 -50.28
C GLY A 99 -6.25 9.74 -50.57
N GLN A 100 -6.07 8.85 -51.55
CA GLN A 100 -7.04 7.81 -51.88
C GLN A 100 -6.81 6.49 -51.11
N HIS A 101 -5.69 6.36 -50.40
CA HIS A 101 -5.34 5.13 -49.69
C HIS A 101 -6.03 5.06 -48.34
N LYS A 102 -6.58 3.89 -48.01
CA LYS A 102 -7.19 3.59 -46.72
C LYS A 102 -6.49 2.39 -46.08
N ARG A 103 -6.17 2.48 -44.79
CA ARG A 103 -5.57 1.37 -44.02
C ARG A 103 -6.19 1.28 -42.64
N VAL A 104 -6.30 0.05 -42.13
CA VAL A 104 -6.80 -0.19 -40.77
C VAL A 104 -5.64 -0.14 -39.78
N TYR A 105 -5.79 0.70 -38.76
CA TYR A 105 -4.89 0.79 -37.62
C TYR A 105 -5.64 0.42 -36.34
N TYR A 106 -4.91 -0.20 -35.43
CA TYR A 106 -5.35 -0.52 -34.08
C TYR A 106 -4.69 0.43 -33.11
N GLN A 107 -5.49 1.14 -32.32
CA GLN A 107 -5.02 1.74 -31.08
C GLN A 107 -4.84 0.60 -30.08
N VAL A 108 -3.61 0.41 -29.63
CA VAL A 108 -3.28 -0.63 -28.66
C VAL A 108 -2.63 -0.06 -27.42
N LYS A 109 -2.79 -0.76 -26.29
CA LYS A 109 -2.22 -0.41 -24.99
C LYS A 109 -1.46 -1.61 -24.40
N ASN A 110 -0.35 -1.39 -23.71
CA ASN A 110 0.30 -2.47 -22.93
C ASN A 110 -0.50 -2.77 -21.63
N THR A 111 -0.11 -3.79 -20.88
CA THR A 111 -0.82 -4.22 -19.64
C THR A 111 -1.02 -3.12 -18.61
N THR A 112 -0.05 -2.22 -18.44
CA THR A 112 -0.13 -1.12 -17.46
C THR A 112 -0.73 0.17 -18.03
N HIS A 113 -1.14 0.16 -19.30
CA HIS A 113 -1.61 1.32 -20.07
C HIS A 113 -0.59 2.46 -20.24
N ALA A 114 0.66 2.30 -19.78
CA ALA A 114 1.71 3.30 -19.87
C ALA A 114 2.21 3.53 -21.31
N ILE A 115 2.04 2.54 -22.20
CA ILE A 115 2.40 2.66 -23.62
C ILE A 115 1.14 2.45 -24.45
N SER A 116 0.82 3.44 -25.28
CA SER A 116 -0.37 3.45 -26.13
C SER A 116 -0.10 4.16 -27.47
N GLY A 117 -0.73 3.67 -28.54
CA GLY A 117 -0.69 4.33 -29.84
C GLY A 117 -1.27 3.49 -30.97
N TYR A 118 -1.19 4.01 -32.19
CA TYR A 118 -1.79 3.42 -33.38
C TYR A 118 -0.76 2.60 -34.17
N VAL A 119 -1.05 1.32 -34.37
CA VAL A 119 -0.22 0.38 -35.12
C VAL A 119 -1.02 -0.14 -36.31
N TRP A 120 -0.39 -0.23 -37.48
CA TRP A 120 -1.04 -0.84 -38.64
C TRP A 120 -1.37 -2.31 -38.33
N LYS A 121 -2.61 -2.74 -38.59
CA LYS A 121 -3.09 -4.07 -38.15
C LYS A 121 -2.21 -5.23 -38.62
N GLY A 122 -1.58 -5.13 -39.79
CA GLY A 122 -0.77 -6.20 -40.36
C GLY A 122 0.58 -6.41 -39.67
N TYR A 123 1.00 -5.51 -38.79
CA TYR A 123 2.16 -5.71 -37.91
C TYR A 123 1.82 -6.49 -36.63
N LEU A 124 0.54 -6.81 -36.42
CA LEU A 124 0.06 -7.49 -35.22
C LEU A 124 -0.44 -8.89 -35.55
N ALA A 125 -0.15 -9.83 -34.67
CA ALA A 125 -0.76 -11.15 -34.63
C ALA A 125 -1.67 -11.24 -33.40
N LYS A 126 -2.81 -11.93 -33.53
CA LYS A 126 -3.77 -12.11 -32.43
C LYS A 126 -3.19 -13.05 -31.36
N GLY A 127 -3.52 -12.79 -30.10
CA GLY A 127 -3.08 -13.60 -28.96
C GLY A 127 -1.98 -12.92 -28.13
N TYR A 128 -1.81 -13.42 -26.91
CA TYR A 128 -0.71 -13.03 -26.01
C TYR A 128 0.64 -13.35 -26.63
N SER A 129 1.63 -12.49 -26.37
CA SER A 129 3.00 -12.73 -26.83
C SER A 129 3.50 -14.10 -26.36
N PRO A 130 4.17 -14.87 -27.25
CA PRO A 130 4.81 -16.12 -26.86
C PRO A 130 6.14 -15.89 -26.12
N LYS A 131 6.65 -14.65 -26.07
CA LYS A 131 7.93 -14.28 -25.46
C LYS A 131 7.69 -13.62 -24.10
N GLY A 132 8.49 -13.97 -23.09
CA GLY A 132 8.43 -13.37 -21.76
C GLY A 132 7.14 -13.70 -20.99
N TYR A 133 7.02 -13.14 -19.79
CA TYR A 133 5.90 -13.40 -18.88
C TYR A 133 4.66 -12.60 -19.29
N GLN A 134 3.51 -13.28 -19.32
CA GLN A 134 2.23 -12.68 -19.70
C GLN A 134 1.19 -12.89 -18.61
N ILE A 135 0.51 -11.82 -18.19
CA ILE A 135 -0.68 -11.93 -17.34
C ILE A 135 -1.86 -12.29 -18.24
N VAL A 136 -2.35 -13.53 -18.12
CA VAL A 136 -3.42 -14.07 -18.97
C VAL A 136 -4.78 -14.05 -18.28
N GLU A 137 -4.81 -14.00 -16.94
CA GLU A 137 -6.03 -13.87 -16.14
C GLU A 137 -5.75 -12.95 -14.94
N GLN A 138 -6.75 -12.16 -14.53
CA GLN A 138 -6.67 -11.22 -13.41
C GLN A 138 -7.95 -11.28 -12.58
N LYS A 139 -7.82 -11.14 -11.26
CA LYS A 139 -8.94 -11.04 -10.32
C LYS A 139 -8.60 -10.02 -9.22
N TRP A 140 -9.48 -9.04 -9.02
CA TRP A 140 -9.30 -7.92 -8.08
C TRP A 140 -10.24 -7.98 -6.87
N ALA A 141 -11.52 -8.31 -7.05
CA ALA A 141 -12.54 -8.23 -6.00
C ALA A 141 -12.42 -9.34 -4.93
N ASN A 142 -12.73 -8.98 -3.67
CA ASN A 142 -12.88 -9.86 -2.50
C ASN A 142 -11.65 -10.73 -2.19
N GLN A 143 -10.45 -10.22 -2.48
CA GLN A 143 -9.19 -10.94 -2.32
C GLN A 143 -8.19 -10.21 -1.41
N SER A 144 -8.63 -9.21 -0.68
CA SER A 144 -7.80 -8.56 0.33
C SER A 144 -7.35 -9.52 1.43
N GLY A 145 -6.12 -9.34 1.90
CA GLY A 145 -5.60 -10.07 3.05
C GLY A 145 -4.10 -9.92 3.19
N SER A 146 -3.64 -10.10 4.43
CA SER A 146 -2.23 -10.10 4.79
C SER A 146 -1.58 -11.45 4.44
N TYR A 147 -0.36 -11.37 3.95
CA TYR A 147 0.49 -12.51 3.60
C TYR A 147 1.92 -12.27 4.06
N TYR A 148 2.63 -13.34 4.35
CA TYR A 148 4.05 -13.30 4.66
C TYR A 148 4.79 -14.45 3.96
N PRO A 149 6.13 -14.36 3.82
CA PRO A 149 6.93 -15.45 3.28
C PRO A 149 6.74 -16.73 4.09
N ARG A 150 6.43 -17.84 3.42
CA ARG A 150 6.23 -19.16 4.06
C ARG A 150 7.51 -19.67 4.72
N TYR A 151 8.65 -19.43 4.09
CA TYR A 151 9.96 -19.93 4.51
C TYR A 151 10.87 -18.73 4.83
N TYR A 152 11.16 -18.53 6.11
CA TYR A 152 12.03 -17.45 6.57
C TYR A 152 13.45 -17.64 6.04
N GLY A 153 14.12 -16.54 5.71
CA GLY A 153 15.48 -16.54 5.13
C GLY A 153 15.56 -16.88 3.64
N GLN A 154 14.53 -17.50 3.05
CA GLN A 154 14.50 -17.74 1.61
C GLN A 154 14.43 -16.43 0.82
N ASP A 155 15.24 -16.29 -0.23
CA ASP A 155 15.22 -15.12 -1.12
C ASP A 155 14.00 -15.12 -2.05
N VAL A 156 12.82 -14.91 -1.48
CA VAL A 156 11.58 -14.70 -2.23
C VAL A 156 11.65 -13.33 -2.88
N LYS A 157 11.46 -13.29 -4.20
CA LYS A 157 11.57 -12.07 -5.02
C LYS A 157 10.18 -11.55 -5.41
N MET A 158 9.96 -10.26 -5.21
CA MET A 158 8.83 -9.51 -5.76
C MET A 158 9.21 -8.95 -7.11
N TRP A 159 8.49 -9.34 -8.16
CA TRP A 159 8.79 -8.96 -9.54
C TRP A 159 7.85 -7.86 -10.05
N ASN A 160 8.30 -7.12 -11.05
CA ASN A 160 7.38 -6.35 -11.89
C ASN A 160 6.53 -7.27 -12.78
N TYR A 161 5.46 -6.74 -13.38
CA TYR A 161 4.43 -7.53 -14.09
C TYR A 161 4.94 -8.40 -15.25
N ASN A 162 6.08 -8.04 -15.85
CA ASN A 162 6.69 -8.75 -16.97
C ASN A 162 7.95 -9.54 -16.58
N HIS A 163 8.25 -9.65 -15.27
CA HIS A 163 9.38 -10.43 -14.74
C HIS A 163 10.76 -10.02 -15.28
N THR A 164 10.95 -8.74 -15.62
CA THR A 164 12.25 -8.23 -16.08
C THR A 164 13.04 -7.53 -14.98
N LYS A 165 12.41 -7.20 -13.85
CA LYS A 165 13.04 -6.48 -12.73
C LYS A 165 12.54 -6.99 -11.39
N VAL A 166 13.47 -7.37 -10.53
CA VAL A 166 13.20 -7.57 -9.10
C VAL A 166 12.97 -6.21 -8.47
N ARG A 167 11.82 -6.04 -7.81
CA ARG A 167 11.47 -4.81 -7.08
C ARG A 167 11.91 -4.89 -5.62
N VAL A 168 11.76 -6.05 -5.00
CA VAL A 168 12.05 -6.28 -3.57
C VAL A 168 12.52 -7.72 -3.36
N HIS A 169 13.52 -7.89 -2.49
CA HIS A 169 13.90 -9.17 -1.91
C HIS A 169 13.23 -9.28 -0.54
N LEU A 170 12.24 -10.17 -0.38
CA LEU A 170 11.41 -10.22 0.83
C LEU A 170 12.20 -10.66 2.06
N LYS A 171 13.32 -11.39 1.88
CA LYS A 171 14.23 -11.76 2.98
C LYS A 171 14.82 -10.57 3.73
N ASN A 172 14.90 -9.39 3.09
CA ASN A 172 15.39 -8.17 3.72
C ASN A 172 14.34 -7.54 4.67
N PHE A 173 13.11 -8.08 4.66
CA PHE A 173 11.98 -7.61 5.44
C PHE A 173 11.26 -8.79 6.11
N PRO A 174 11.98 -9.59 6.92
CA PRO A 174 11.49 -10.90 7.39
C PRO A 174 10.25 -10.81 8.29
N GLY A 175 10.09 -9.70 9.02
CA GLY A 175 8.93 -9.48 9.88
C GLY A 175 7.79 -8.66 9.28
N MET A 176 7.81 -8.36 7.97
CA MET A 176 6.73 -7.58 7.35
C MET A 176 5.53 -8.45 6.97
N ASN A 177 4.33 -7.92 7.21
CA ASN A 177 3.10 -8.33 6.53
C ASN A 177 2.98 -7.62 5.17
N TRP A 178 2.52 -8.35 4.16
CA TRP A 178 2.31 -7.85 2.81
C TRP A 178 0.83 -7.96 2.43
N TYR A 179 0.26 -6.86 1.96
CA TYR A 179 -1.14 -6.83 1.60
C TYR A 179 -1.35 -7.25 0.15
N ARG A 180 -2.22 -8.23 -0.09
CA ARG A 180 -2.58 -8.67 -1.44
C ARG A 180 -3.75 -7.86 -2.00
N THR A 181 -3.63 -7.38 -3.24
CA THR A 181 -4.70 -6.66 -3.95
C THR A 181 -5.15 -7.31 -5.26
N GLU A 182 -4.33 -8.17 -5.86
CA GLU A 182 -4.65 -8.84 -7.14
C GLU A 182 -4.16 -10.29 -7.10
N THR A 183 -4.94 -11.19 -7.72
CA THR A 183 -4.45 -12.52 -8.11
C THR A 183 -4.42 -12.61 -9.62
N VAL A 184 -3.29 -13.10 -10.16
CA VAL A 184 -3.10 -13.27 -11.60
C VAL A 184 -2.64 -14.67 -11.95
N VAL A 185 -3.03 -15.13 -13.14
CA VAL A 185 -2.35 -16.27 -13.77
C VAL A 185 -1.33 -15.72 -14.74
N MET A 186 -0.06 -15.99 -14.46
CA MET A 186 1.04 -15.67 -15.38
C MET A 186 1.40 -16.88 -16.22
N ARG A 187 1.66 -16.64 -17.50
CA ARG A 187 2.14 -17.62 -18.47
C ARG A 187 3.55 -17.28 -18.91
N HIS A 188 4.43 -18.28 -18.94
CA HIS A 188 5.74 -18.21 -19.57
C HIS A 188 5.95 -19.45 -20.44
N GLY A 189 6.00 -19.26 -21.77
CA GLY A 189 5.90 -20.37 -22.72
C GLY A 189 4.61 -21.17 -22.53
N LYS A 190 4.74 -22.48 -22.31
CA LYS A 190 3.60 -23.39 -22.04
C LYS A 190 3.21 -23.47 -20.56
N LYS A 191 4.03 -22.92 -19.65
CA LYS A 191 3.81 -23.02 -18.20
C LYS A 191 2.90 -21.90 -17.72
N ARG A 192 2.04 -22.23 -16.75
CA ARG A 192 1.14 -21.29 -16.07
C ARG A 192 1.32 -21.40 -14.57
N ALA A 193 1.31 -20.27 -13.88
CA ALA A 193 1.39 -20.22 -12.43
C ALA A 193 0.59 -19.05 -11.87
N VAL A 194 0.13 -19.19 -10.64
CA VAL A 194 -0.66 -18.16 -9.94
C VAL A 194 0.28 -17.28 -9.12
N TYR A 195 0.15 -15.98 -9.31
CA TYR A 195 0.89 -14.95 -8.59
C TYR A 195 -0.09 -14.04 -7.85
N TYR A 196 0.37 -13.53 -6.72
CA TYR A 196 -0.30 -12.46 -5.97
C TYR A 196 0.44 -11.16 -6.21
N TYR A 197 -0.29 -10.10 -6.51
CA TYR A 197 0.23 -8.75 -6.36
C TYR A 197 0.20 -8.40 -4.88
N LEU A 198 1.37 -8.20 -4.32
CA LEU A 198 1.58 -7.76 -2.95
C LEU A 198 1.99 -6.29 -2.95
N SER A 199 1.56 -5.56 -1.94
CA SER A 199 1.99 -4.19 -1.65
C SER A 199 2.31 -4.03 -0.18
N GLY A 200 3.22 -3.11 0.12
CA GLY A 200 3.55 -2.73 1.49
C GLY A 200 4.45 -1.50 1.49
N THR A 201 4.49 -0.82 2.63
CA THR A 201 5.41 0.29 2.86
C THR A 201 6.66 -0.21 3.55
N LEU A 202 7.81 -0.04 2.90
CA LEU A 202 9.08 -0.47 3.46
C LEU A 202 9.41 0.36 4.69
N ARG A 203 9.59 -0.33 5.81
CA ARG A 203 9.96 0.29 7.08
C ARG A 203 11.45 0.68 7.05
N GLY A 204 11.77 1.89 7.52
CA GLY A 204 13.09 2.52 7.42
C GLY A 204 13.21 3.66 6.39
N ASN A 205 12.31 3.78 5.40
CA ASN A 205 12.33 4.93 4.46
C ASN A 205 10.97 5.32 3.86
N GLY A 206 9.87 4.70 4.30
CA GLY A 206 8.50 5.09 3.91
C GLY A 206 8.15 4.71 2.48
N ARG A 207 9.03 4.01 1.77
CA ARG A 207 8.83 3.71 0.36
C ARG A 207 7.76 2.64 0.19
N THR A 208 6.62 3.01 -0.38
CA THR A 208 5.63 2.04 -0.84
C THR A 208 6.14 1.27 -2.06
N VAL A 209 6.07 -0.04 -1.97
CA VAL A 209 6.46 -0.97 -3.03
C VAL A 209 5.34 -1.97 -3.27
N GLY A 210 5.31 -2.52 -4.49
CA GLY A 210 4.38 -3.59 -4.81
C GLY A 210 4.79 -4.37 -6.04
N GLY A 211 4.25 -5.57 -6.23
CA GLY A 211 4.63 -6.42 -7.33
C GLY A 211 4.20 -7.86 -7.13
N TYR A 212 4.61 -8.72 -8.05
CA TYR A 212 4.09 -10.07 -8.16
C TYR A 212 5.02 -11.06 -7.48
N VAL A 213 4.45 -11.89 -6.61
CA VAL A 213 5.12 -13.01 -5.95
C VAL A 213 4.34 -14.28 -6.24
N TRP A 214 5.05 -15.38 -6.54
CA TRP A 214 4.40 -16.66 -6.76
C TRP A 214 3.71 -17.14 -5.49
N ARG A 215 2.43 -17.55 -5.59
CA ARG A 215 1.59 -17.79 -4.41
C ARG A 215 2.15 -18.85 -3.45
N GLY A 216 2.91 -19.83 -3.96
CA GLY A 216 3.40 -20.94 -3.14
C GLY A 216 4.54 -20.57 -2.19
N TYR A 217 5.15 -19.40 -2.37
CA TYR A 217 6.11 -18.84 -1.40
C TYR A 217 5.46 -18.08 -0.25
N LEU A 218 4.12 -18.04 -0.19
CA LEU A 218 3.38 -17.21 0.74
C LEU A 218 2.51 -18.07 1.67
N LYS A 219 2.31 -17.54 2.87
CA LYS A 219 1.30 -17.99 3.83
C LYS A 219 0.34 -16.83 4.10
N ARG A 220 -0.95 -17.14 4.18
CA ARG A 220 -2.00 -16.15 4.49
C ARG A 220 -2.05 -15.92 6.01
N GLY A 221 -2.34 -14.70 6.41
CA GLY A 221 -2.51 -14.30 7.80
C GLY A 221 -1.44 -13.32 8.24
N THR A 222 -1.38 -13.14 9.55
CA THR A 222 -0.40 -12.29 10.23
C THR A 222 0.93 -13.02 10.40
N ASN A 223 2.05 -12.30 10.26
CA ASN A 223 3.39 -12.82 10.40
C ASN A 223 3.78 -12.93 11.89
N PRO A 224 4.02 -14.13 12.44
CA PRO A 224 4.47 -14.29 13.83
C PRO A 224 5.98 -13.99 14.02
N ASN A 225 6.71 -13.71 12.94
CA ASN A 225 8.10 -13.28 13.03
C ASN A 225 8.13 -11.76 13.00
N HIS A 226 8.71 -11.14 14.03
CA HIS A 226 8.80 -9.69 14.15
C HIS A 226 10.23 -9.17 13.96
N THR A 227 11.13 -9.99 13.41
CA THR A 227 12.54 -9.63 13.21
C THR A 227 12.67 -8.38 12.33
N GLY A 228 13.47 -7.43 12.79
CA GLY A 228 13.71 -6.16 12.11
C GLY A 228 12.54 -5.17 12.18
N GLN A 229 11.47 -5.50 12.92
CA GLN A 229 10.39 -4.56 13.20
C GLN A 229 10.77 -3.69 14.40
N ASN A 230 10.73 -2.36 14.22
CA ASN A 230 10.88 -1.43 15.35
C ASN A 230 9.62 -1.44 16.23
N TYR A 231 8.45 -1.60 15.61
CA TYR A 231 7.13 -1.63 16.24
C TYR A 231 6.23 -2.67 15.56
N VAL A 232 5.34 -3.30 16.31
CA VAL A 232 4.29 -4.17 15.76
C VAL A 232 2.97 -3.74 16.39
N PRO A 233 1.93 -3.41 15.59
CA PRO A 233 0.61 -3.09 16.12
C PRO A 233 0.09 -4.18 17.05
N ILE A 234 -0.63 -3.81 18.11
CA ILE A 234 -1.11 -4.80 19.08
C ILE A 234 -2.06 -5.83 18.43
N ASP A 235 -2.79 -5.51 17.37
CA ASP A 235 -3.64 -6.48 16.66
C ASP A 235 -2.89 -7.36 15.64
N ASP A 236 -1.60 -7.12 15.43
CA ASP A 236 -0.74 -7.90 14.54
C ASP A 236 -0.01 -9.06 15.27
N PHE A 237 -0.43 -9.42 16.48
CA PHE A 237 0.06 -10.60 17.20
C PHE A 237 -0.92 -11.77 17.16
N ILE A 238 -0.40 -12.99 17.22
CA ILE A 238 -1.17 -14.25 17.10
C ILE A 238 -1.25 -14.98 18.45
N GLY A 239 -1.47 -14.22 19.54
CA GLY A 239 -1.66 -14.73 20.90
C GLY A 239 -0.48 -14.52 21.85
N ASP A 240 -0.61 -15.06 23.07
CA ASP A 240 0.32 -14.85 24.18
C ASP A 240 1.77 -15.15 23.82
N ASN A 241 2.04 -16.32 23.22
CA ASN A 241 3.41 -16.74 22.91
C ASN A 241 4.11 -15.76 21.96
N ASP A 242 3.38 -15.29 20.95
CA ASP A 242 3.89 -14.35 19.95
C ASP A 242 4.19 -12.98 20.58
N TYR A 243 3.23 -12.45 21.35
CA TYR A 243 3.39 -11.17 22.02
C TYR A 243 4.50 -11.19 23.09
N ASN A 244 4.55 -12.24 23.90
CA ASN A 244 5.60 -12.42 24.90
C ASN A 244 6.98 -12.52 24.23
N GLN A 245 7.11 -13.29 23.16
CA GLN A 245 8.37 -13.37 22.41
C GLN A 245 8.81 -12.00 21.88
N TYR A 246 7.86 -11.21 21.36
CA TYR A 246 8.13 -9.84 20.91
C TYR A 246 8.63 -8.96 22.07
N VAL A 247 7.94 -8.91 23.20
CA VAL A 247 8.36 -8.13 24.38
C VAL A 247 9.75 -8.53 24.86
N GLN A 248 10.09 -9.80 24.78
CA GLN A 248 11.39 -10.30 25.25
C GLN A 248 12.55 -10.00 24.29
N THR A 249 12.30 -9.90 22.99
CA THR A 249 13.35 -9.91 21.96
C THR A 249 13.43 -8.64 21.13
N ALA A 250 12.37 -7.85 21.03
CA ALA A 250 12.34 -6.67 20.19
C ALA A 250 13.19 -5.52 20.75
N LYS A 251 13.84 -4.79 19.84
CA LYS A 251 14.83 -3.75 20.15
C LYS A 251 14.30 -2.68 21.13
N TYR A 252 13.04 -2.27 20.99
CA TYR A 252 12.43 -1.18 21.75
C TYR A 252 11.55 -1.65 22.92
N GLN A 253 11.60 -2.94 23.28
CA GLN A 253 10.76 -3.51 24.34
C GLN A 253 11.47 -3.68 25.69
N LYS A 254 12.68 -3.13 25.85
CA LYS A 254 13.46 -3.24 27.09
C LYS A 254 12.71 -2.69 28.31
N LEU A 255 12.04 -1.54 28.19
CA LEU A 255 11.26 -0.98 29.29
C LEU A 255 10.06 -1.86 29.65
N ALA A 256 9.29 -2.31 28.65
CA ALA A 256 8.16 -3.24 28.86
C ALA A 256 8.58 -4.49 29.64
N LYS A 257 9.67 -5.13 29.20
CA LYS A 257 10.25 -6.29 29.86
C LYS A 257 10.62 -6.00 31.32
N GLN A 258 11.22 -4.85 31.60
CA GLN A 258 11.64 -4.48 32.95
C GLN A 258 10.46 -4.16 33.87
N ILE A 259 9.40 -3.54 33.35
CA ILE A 259 8.17 -3.26 34.10
C ILE A 259 7.43 -4.57 34.42
N ALA A 260 7.29 -5.46 33.44
CA ALA A 260 6.66 -6.77 33.65
C ALA A 260 7.40 -7.59 34.74
N ALA A 261 8.73 -7.50 34.78
CA ALA A 261 9.54 -8.18 35.81
C ALA A 261 9.32 -7.66 37.25
N LEU A 262 8.59 -6.54 37.45
CA LEU A 262 8.20 -6.07 38.78
C LEU A 262 7.08 -6.91 39.41
N PHE A 263 6.42 -7.77 38.62
CA PHE A 263 5.35 -8.68 39.02
C PHE A 263 5.81 -10.12 38.79
N PRO A 264 6.63 -10.69 39.70
CA PRO A 264 7.37 -11.93 39.43
C PRO A 264 6.49 -13.18 39.23
N ASN A 265 5.23 -13.14 39.69
CA ASN A 265 4.30 -14.26 39.62
C ASN A 265 3.14 -14.04 38.64
N SER A 266 3.17 -12.95 37.86
CA SER A 266 2.16 -12.62 36.86
C SER A 266 2.79 -12.70 35.46
N LYS A 267 2.10 -13.30 34.48
CA LYS A 267 2.57 -13.34 33.08
C LYS A 267 1.99 -12.17 32.30
N ILE A 268 2.68 -11.78 31.23
CA ILE A 268 2.11 -10.87 30.24
C ILE A 268 1.04 -11.64 29.47
N ASP A 269 -0.15 -11.08 29.40
CA ASP A 269 -1.31 -11.64 28.70
C ASP A 269 -1.67 -10.74 27.52
N TYR A 270 -1.76 -11.35 26.33
CA TYR A 270 -2.01 -10.62 25.10
C TYR A 270 -3.40 -9.98 25.06
N GLY A 271 -4.44 -10.68 25.54
CA GLY A 271 -5.79 -10.13 25.57
C GLY A 271 -5.88 -8.93 26.50
N LEU A 272 -5.25 -9.03 27.68
CA LEU A 272 -5.17 -7.92 28.61
C LEU A 272 -4.29 -6.77 28.08
N SER A 273 -3.21 -7.05 27.35
CA SER A 273 -2.41 -6.04 26.65
C SER A 273 -3.19 -5.31 25.55
N ARG A 274 -4.08 -6.00 24.82
CA ARG A 274 -5.01 -5.34 23.88
C ARG A 274 -5.95 -4.39 24.62
N ILE A 275 -6.51 -4.82 25.75
CA ILE A 275 -7.35 -3.96 26.59
C ILE A 275 -6.55 -2.74 27.06
N ALA A 276 -5.32 -2.93 27.53
CA ALA A 276 -4.43 -1.84 27.92
C ALA A 276 -4.25 -0.82 26.79
N ALA A 277 -3.90 -1.30 25.59
CA ALA A 277 -3.64 -0.44 24.43
C ALA A 277 -4.88 0.34 23.95
N TYR A 278 -6.07 -0.24 24.00
CA TYR A 278 -7.30 0.38 23.48
C TYR A 278 -8.09 1.18 24.51
N ASN A 279 -8.00 0.81 25.79
CA ASN A 279 -8.85 1.38 26.83
C ASN A 279 -8.07 2.26 27.81
N TYR A 280 -6.74 2.12 27.92
CA TYR A 280 -5.96 2.74 28.99
C TYR A 280 -4.66 3.43 28.52
N ASP A 281 -4.35 3.46 27.22
CA ASP A 281 -3.18 4.20 26.72
C ASP A 281 -3.36 5.69 26.94
N ALA A 282 -2.40 6.31 27.63
CA ALA A 282 -2.49 7.69 28.08
C ALA A 282 -2.23 8.74 26.98
N ALA A 283 -1.90 8.32 25.75
CA ALA A 283 -1.50 9.22 24.67
C ALA A 283 -2.59 9.43 23.60
N ASN A 284 -3.03 10.69 23.40
CA ASN A 284 -3.70 11.16 22.16
C ASN A 284 -2.81 11.02 20.89
N GLN A 285 -1.52 10.78 21.11
CA GLN A 285 -0.46 10.69 20.09
C GLN A 285 0.05 9.25 19.95
N SER A 286 -0.68 8.27 20.48
CA SER A 286 -0.40 6.86 20.20
C SER A 286 -0.51 6.60 18.70
N ILE A 287 0.12 5.52 18.23
CA ILE A 287 0.10 5.10 16.81
C ILE A 287 -1.33 4.90 16.30
N MET A 288 -2.27 4.71 17.23
CA MET A 288 -3.70 4.77 16.98
C MET A 288 -4.18 6.22 17.11
N SER A 289 -4.48 6.86 15.98
CA SER A 289 -5.11 8.19 15.95
C SER A 289 -6.40 8.19 16.78
N ASP A 290 -6.66 9.26 17.54
CA ASP A 290 -7.85 9.42 18.39
C ASP A 290 -9.17 8.98 17.72
N GLU A 291 -9.37 9.31 16.44
CA GLU A 291 -10.59 8.96 15.69
C GLU A 291 -10.82 7.44 15.51
N ASN A 292 -9.78 6.63 15.68
CA ASN A 292 -9.78 5.18 15.48
C ASN A 292 -9.70 4.39 16.80
N VAL A 293 -9.42 5.03 17.93
CA VAL A 293 -9.38 4.35 19.23
C VAL A 293 -10.81 4.18 19.74
N LYS A 294 -11.36 2.99 19.53
CA LYS A 294 -12.63 2.58 20.13
C LYS A 294 -12.33 1.60 21.25
N PRO A 295 -12.78 1.86 22.49
CA PRO A 295 -12.60 0.92 23.58
C PRO A 295 -13.13 -0.46 23.20
N ILE A 296 -12.38 -1.50 23.57
CA ILE A 296 -12.74 -2.89 23.34
C ILE A 296 -13.34 -3.50 24.60
N GLY A 297 -14.17 -4.53 24.43
CA GLY A 297 -14.76 -5.27 25.55
C GLY A 297 -13.70 -5.96 26.41
N THR A 298 -13.95 -6.01 27.72
CA THR A 298 -13.07 -6.62 28.72
C THR A 298 -13.39 -8.09 29.01
N GLY A 299 -14.25 -8.72 28.18
CA GLY A 299 -14.71 -10.10 28.38
C GLY A 299 -13.55 -11.08 28.51
N GLY A 300 -13.66 -11.99 29.49
CA GLY A 300 -12.59 -12.90 29.88
C GLY A 300 -11.66 -12.36 30.98
N TYR A 301 -11.83 -11.10 31.39
CA TYR A 301 -11.04 -10.46 32.44
C TYR A 301 -11.91 -9.71 33.45
N GLY A 302 -11.50 -9.78 34.71
CA GLY A 302 -12.15 -9.11 35.84
C GLY A 302 -11.11 -8.49 36.77
N ASN A 303 -11.59 -7.64 37.69
CA ASN A 303 -10.75 -6.92 38.66
C ASN A 303 -9.57 -6.19 37.98
N ILE A 304 -9.83 -5.62 36.81
CA ILE A 304 -8.83 -4.86 36.05
C ILE A 304 -8.50 -3.60 36.85
N LYS A 305 -7.22 -3.38 37.13
CA LYS A 305 -6.69 -2.14 37.69
C LYS A 305 -5.73 -1.49 36.69
N ALA A 306 -5.96 -0.22 36.41
CA ALA A 306 -5.07 0.60 35.59
C ALA A 306 -4.19 1.54 36.43
N PHE A 307 -3.09 1.99 35.84
CA PHE A 307 -2.14 2.92 36.47
C PHE A 307 -1.94 4.21 35.65
N PRO A 308 -3.01 4.97 35.38
CA PRO A 308 -2.97 6.11 34.46
C PRO A 308 -2.01 7.24 34.87
N ASP A 309 -1.75 7.40 36.17
CA ASP A 309 -0.76 8.36 36.65
C ASP A 309 0.66 7.97 36.23
N ILE A 310 0.97 6.67 36.25
CA ILE A 310 2.26 6.14 35.78
C ILE A 310 2.38 6.38 34.27
N ASP A 311 1.33 6.04 33.52
CA ASP A 311 1.31 6.16 32.06
C ASP A 311 1.52 7.62 31.62
N ARG A 312 0.77 8.56 32.21
CA ARG A 312 0.94 10.01 31.96
C ARG A 312 2.31 10.52 32.40
N TYR A 313 2.84 10.01 33.51
CA TYR A 313 4.17 10.40 33.98
C TYR A 313 5.27 9.91 33.02
N LEU A 314 5.17 8.68 32.52
CA LEU A 314 6.09 8.14 31.52
C LEU A 314 6.04 8.93 30.22
N LEU A 315 4.83 9.30 29.77
CA LEU A 315 4.64 10.12 28.58
C LEU A 315 5.32 11.50 28.70
N LYS A 316 5.10 12.20 29.82
CA LYS A 316 5.76 13.49 30.11
C LYS A 316 7.28 13.38 30.17
N HIS A 317 7.80 12.19 30.47
CA HIS A 317 9.23 11.92 30.61
C HIS A 317 9.74 10.92 29.55
N SER A 318 9.16 10.96 28.35
CA SER A 318 9.49 10.05 27.24
C SER A 318 10.96 10.08 26.82
N SER A 319 11.67 11.19 27.05
CA SER A 319 13.10 11.33 26.78
C SER A 319 14.03 10.67 27.83
N TRP A 320 13.48 10.21 28.96
CA TRP A 320 14.28 9.59 30.01
C TRP A 320 14.81 8.22 29.63
N SER A 321 15.95 7.86 30.23
CA SER A 321 16.48 6.50 30.14
C SER A 321 15.54 5.50 30.79
N ASN A 322 15.55 4.26 30.30
CA ASN A 322 14.73 3.18 30.85
C ASN A 322 14.96 2.97 32.35
N ALA A 323 16.18 3.20 32.86
CA ALA A 323 16.48 3.09 34.28
C ALA A 323 15.74 4.15 35.11
N LYS A 324 15.70 5.41 34.65
CA LYS A 324 14.94 6.47 35.33
C LYS A 324 13.44 6.21 35.28
N LYS A 325 12.92 5.83 34.11
CA LYS A 325 11.51 5.43 33.94
C LYS A 325 11.13 4.28 34.86
N LEU A 326 11.93 3.21 34.89
CA LEU A 326 11.69 2.05 35.74
C LEU A 326 11.69 2.41 37.24
N ASN A 327 12.59 3.28 37.69
CA ASN A 327 12.59 3.73 39.08
C ASN A 327 11.33 4.54 39.41
N ALA A 328 10.88 5.42 38.52
CA ALA A 328 9.63 6.14 38.69
C ALA A 328 8.43 5.19 38.77
N VAL A 329 8.36 4.20 37.87
CA VAL A 329 7.31 3.16 37.90
C VAL A 329 7.27 2.43 39.25
N LYS A 330 8.43 2.03 39.79
CA LYS A 330 8.49 1.38 41.12
C LYS A 330 7.91 2.28 42.20
N THR A 331 8.40 3.52 42.30
CA THR A 331 7.94 4.47 43.32
C THR A 331 6.43 4.71 43.23
N MET A 332 5.89 4.88 42.02
CA MET A 332 4.48 5.16 41.82
C MET A 332 3.58 3.93 42.03
N LEU A 333 4.06 2.72 41.71
CA LEU A 333 3.37 1.48 42.08
C LEU A 333 3.28 1.34 43.61
N ASP A 334 4.37 1.62 44.32
CA ASP A 334 4.40 1.56 45.78
C ASP A 334 3.43 2.60 46.40
N GLN A 335 3.40 3.83 45.86
CA GLN A 335 2.44 4.88 46.24
C GLN A 335 0.98 4.50 45.97
N ALA A 336 0.73 3.71 44.92
CA ALA A 336 -0.59 3.18 44.59
C ALA A 336 -0.99 1.96 45.45
N GLY A 337 -0.16 1.54 46.42
CA GLY A 337 -0.40 0.38 47.28
C GLY A 337 -0.02 -0.96 46.64
N TYR A 338 0.69 -0.95 45.51
CA TYR A 338 1.22 -2.12 44.83
C TYR A 338 2.71 -2.24 45.09
N ASP A 339 3.12 -2.30 46.37
CA ASP A 339 4.52 -2.51 46.74
C ASP A 339 5.08 -3.86 46.27
N ALA A 340 6.37 -4.11 46.48
CA ALA A 340 7.00 -5.36 46.07
C ALA A 340 6.33 -6.62 46.66
N THR A 341 5.88 -6.56 47.91
CA THR A 341 5.19 -7.68 48.58
C THR A 341 3.82 -7.92 47.97
N LYS A 342 3.05 -6.84 47.72
CA LYS A 342 1.75 -6.92 47.06
C LYS A 342 1.91 -7.50 45.65
N ARG A 343 2.84 -7.00 44.84
CA ARG A 343 3.09 -7.51 43.47
C ARG A 343 3.55 -8.98 43.48
N ALA A 344 4.29 -9.42 44.49
CA ALA A 344 4.67 -10.83 44.63
C ALA A 344 3.49 -11.74 45.00
N SER A 345 2.47 -11.24 45.72
CA SER A 345 1.29 -12.05 46.08
C SER A 345 0.24 -12.19 44.97
N MET A 346 0.41 -11.50 43.84
CA MET A 346 -0.52 -11.47 42.70
C MET A 346 -0.38 -12.69 41.77
N THR A 347 -0.45 -13.90 42.32
CA THR A 347 -0.25 -15.17 41.58
C THR A 347 -1.39 -15.51 40.62
N ASP A 348 -2.56 -14.93 40.81
CA ASP A 348 -3.77 -15.11 40.00
C ASP A 348 -4.06 -13.94 39.05
N TYR A 349 -3.19 -12.92 39.05
CA TYR A 349 -3.27 -11.78 38.12
C TYR A 349 -2.35 -11.95 36.92
N GLN A 350 -2.75 -11.32 35.83
CA GLN A 350 -1.96 -11.11 34.62
C GLN A 350 -1.64 -9.64 34.42
N ILE A 351 -0.64 -9.39 33.57
CA ILE A 351 -0.18 -8.06 33.19
C ILE A 351 -0.67 -7.76 31.78
N GLY A 352 -1.44 -6.68 31.62
CA GLY A 352 -1.67 -6.04 30.34
C GLY A 352 -0.70 -4.89 30.20
N ILE A 353 0.17 -4.96 29.22
CA ILE A 353 1.19 -3.93 28.99
C ILE A 353 1.26 -3.59 27.51
N GLN A 354 1.39 -2.31 27.19
CA GLN A 354 1.74 -1.82 25.85
C GLN A 354 2.70 -0.65 26.04
N ILE A 355 3.94 -0.80 25.61
CA ILE A 355 4.96 0.25 25.71
C ILE A 355 5.53 0.53 24.33
N ILE A 356 5.30 1.74 23.87
CA ILE A 356 5.92 2.36 22.71
C ILE A 356 6.88 3.39 23.31
N ASP A 357 8.18 3.11 23.25
CA ASP A 357 9.19 3.92 23.95
C ASP A 357 10.30 4.33 22.99
N ASN A 358 10.34 5.62 22.66
CA ASN A 358 11.37 6.24 21.84
C ASN A 358 11.58 5.51 20.49
N ILE A 359 10.48 5.14 19.84
CA ILE A 359 10.53 4.48 18.52
C ILE A 359 10.69 5.57 17.47
N PRO A 360 11.77 5.57 16.66
CA PRO A 360 11.95 6.58 15.63
C PRO A 360 10.79 6.59 14.63
N ASP A 361 10.16 7.75 14.45
CA ASP A 361 9.20 7.99 13.37
C ASP A 361 9.95 8.20 12.05
N ILE A 362 10.57 7.13 11.57
CA ILE A 362 11.31 7.14 10.29
C ILE A 362 10.33 7.15 9.09
N LEU A 363 9.02 7.24 9.31
CA LEU A 363 8.03 6.80 8.32
C LEU A 363 6.80 7.68 8.11
N GLY A 364 6.42 8.60 9.00
CA GLY A 364 5.09 9.22 8.91
C GLY A 364 3.96 8.18 8.85
N GLN A 365 4.24 6.95 9.33
CA GLN A 365 3.29 5.84 9.47
C GLN A 365 2.99 5.53 10.94
N ILE A 366 3.69 6.21 11.84
CA ILE A 366 3.22 6.37 13.19
C ILE A 366 2.50 7.72 13.21
N VAL A 367 1.16 7.69 13.15
CA VAL A 367 0.32 8.87 13.38
C VAL A 367 0.61 9.31 14.83
N ALA A 368 0.88 10.55 15.23
CA ALA A 368 0.51 11.85 14.68
C ALA A 368 1.70 12.82 14.48
N SER A 369 1.43 13.83 13.65
CA SER A 369 2.32 14.90 13.22
C SER A 369 2.56 15.93 14.32
N ASP A 370 3.42 15.62 15.30
CA ASP A 370 3.72 16.57 16.38
C ASP A 370 5.13 17.16 16.28
N GLY A 371 5.93 16.71 15.31
CA GLY A 371 7.18 17.37 14.93
C GLY A 371 8.45 16.89 15.65
N ASP A 372 8.36 15.94 16.58
CA ASP A 372 9.54 15.46 17.35
C ASP A 372 10.22 14.21 16.76
N GLY A 373 9.61 13.54 15.76
CA GLY A 373 10.23 12.43 15.03
C GLY A 373 10.36 11.11 15.80
N TYR A 374 9.70 10.95 16.95
CA TYR A 374 9.65 9.72 17.74
C TYR A 374 8.26 9.47 18.33
N ALA A 375 7.83 8.22 18.34
CA ALA A 375 6.56 7.79 18.90
C ALA A 375 6.71 7.27 20.34
N ASN A 376 5.74 7.64 21.19
CA ASN A 376 5.65 7.19 22.57
C ASN A 376 4.19 6.87 22.95
N GLY A 377 4.00 5.87 23.81
CA GLY A 377 2.70 5.40 24.28
C GLY A 377 2.90 4.41 25.41
N TYR A 378 2.08 4.51 26.45
CA TYR A 378 2.27 3.75 27.68
C TYR A 378 0.90 3.36 28.23
N ALA A 379 0.72 2.06 28.42
CA ALA A 379 -0.43 1.50 29.11
C ALA A 379 0.04 0.35 29.98
N ILE A 380 -0.25 0.41 31.27
CA ILE A 380 0.04 -0.66 32.23
C ILE A 380 -1.23 -0.93 33.04
N ILE A 381 -1.71 -2.16 32.96
CA ILE A 381 -2.84 -2.66 33.73
C ILE A 381 -2.53 -4.05 34.31
N VAL A 382 -3.23 -4.41 35.37
CA VAL A 382 -3.25 -5.77 35.92
C VAL A 382 -4.69 -6.24 36.00
N GLY A 383 -4.95 -7.54 35.86
CA GLY A 383 -6.30 -8.08 35.94
C GLY A 383 -6.29 -9.59 36.09
N GLN A 384 -7.37 -10.16 36.59
CA GLN A 384 -7.55 -11.60 36.71
C GLN A 384 -8.28 -12.15 35.50
N GLN A 385 -8.05 -13.40 35.15
CA GLN A 385 -8.92 -14.09 34.20
C GLN A 385 -10.28 -14.32 34.86
N ASP A 386 -11.33 -13.87 34.18
CA ASP A 386 -12.70 -14.03 34.64
C ASP A 386 -13.58 -14.50 33.49
N ALA A 387 -13.83 -15.82 33.47
CA ALA A 387 -14.69 -16.45 32.47
C ALA A 387 -16.17 -16.03 32.61
N SER A 388 -16.58 -15.49 33.77
CA SER A 388 -17.94 -14.98 33.97
C SER A 388 -18.16 -13.61 33.33
N GLY A 389 -17.07 -12.90 32.99
CA GLY A 389 -17.10 -11.61 32.31
C GLY A 389 -17.65 -10.48 33.18
N ASN A 390 -17.55 -10.58 34.50
CA ASN A 390 -18.20 -9.65 35.40
C ASN A 390 -17.38 -8.36 35.53
N SER A 391 -17.68 -7.38 34.68
CA SER A 391 -16.88 -6.15 34.53
C SER A 391 -17.14 -5.09 35.62
N GLU A 392 -17.99 -5.37 36.61
CA GLU A 392 -18.46 -4.35 37.57
C GLU A 392 -17.33 -3.76 38.41
N ASN A 393 -16.29 -4.56 38.71
CA ASN A 393 -15.12 -4.16 39.48
C ASN A 393 -13.95 -3.65 38.62
N ASN A 394 -14.10 -3.61 37.28
CA ASN A 394 -13.03 -3.13 36.41
C ASN A 394 -12.87 -1.61 36.56
N ASP A 395 -11.62 -1.16 36.57
CA ASP A 395 -11.29 0.26 36.68
C ASP A 395 -11.90 1.04 35.51
N LYS A 396 -12.75 2.02 35.84
CA LYS A 396 -13.46 2.88 34.88
C LYS A 396 -12.78 4.22 34.65
N SER A 397 -11.61 4.46 35.26
CA SER A 397 -10.90 5.74 35.27
C SER A 397 -10.49 6.28 33.89
N PHE A 398 -10.71 5.52 32.81
CA PHE A 398 -10.27 5.88 31.46
C PHE A 398 -11.35 5.80 30.37
N PHE A 399 -12.61 5.61 30.73
CA PHE A 399 -13.68 5.89 29.77
C PHE A 399 -13.97 7.38 29.83
N TYR A 400 -13.70 8.08 28.72
CA TYR A 400 -13.95 9.51 28.46
C TYR A 400 -12.79 10.45 28.82
N TYR A 401 -12.08 10.84 27.76
CA TYR A 401 -11.69 12.23 27.57
C TYR A 401 -12.93 13.10 27.77
N ASN A 402 -12.87 14.04 28.74
CA ASN A 402 -13.77 15.19 28.76
C ASN A 402 -13.36 16.17 27.66
#